data_AF-A0A1B4Y8I6-F1
#
_entry.id   AF-A0A1B4Y8I6-F1
#
_cell.length_a   1.000
_cell.length_b   1.000
_cell.length_c   1.000
_cell.angle_alpha   90.00
_cell.angle_beta   90.00
_cell.angle_gamma   90.00
#
_symmetry.space_group_name_H-M   'P 1'
#
loop_
_entity.id
_entity.type
_entity.pdbx_description
1 polymer ?
#
loop_
_entity_poly.entity_id
_entity_poly.type
_entity_poly.pdbx_seq_one_letter_code
_entity_poly.pdbx_strand_id
1 'polypeptide(L)' 'MYRFLAGLFAGFAITHLGFALFADMNTLQFFGRTWSTGYIWAEFVLYSALMLLFAYLGWRTKPSGPRRA' A
#
# COMPACT_ATOMS: atom_id res chain seq x y z
N MET A 1 6.92 13.65 -5.11
CA MET A 1 5.69 12.85 -5.30
C MET A 1 5.93 11.35 -5.15
N TYR A 2 6.81 10.71 -5.94
CA TYR A 2 6.99 9.24 -5.91
C TYR A 2 7.37 8.66 -4.55
N ARG A 3 8.27 9.32 -3.80
CA ARG A 3 8.62 8.91 -2.43
C ARG A 3 7.44 8.93 -1.46
N PHE A 4 6.55 9.92 -1.60
CA PHE A 4 5.32 9.99 -0.80
C PHE A 4 4.36 8.86 -1.16
N LEU A 5 4.15 8.61 -2.46
CA LEU A 5 3.31 7.50 -2.93
C LEU A 5 3.85 6.14 -2.47
N ALA A 6 5.17 5.94 -2.54
CA ALA A 6 5.81 4.72 -2.03
C ALA A 6 5.49 4.51 -0.54
N GLY A 7 5.61 5.54 0.29
CA GLY A 7 5.26 5.46 1.71
C GLY A 7 3.77 5.21 1.96
N LEU A 8 2.89 5.86 1.19
CA LEU A 8 1.43 5.66 1.27
C LEU A 8 1.05 4.20 1.01
N PHE A 9 1.55 3.63 -0.10
CA PHE A 9 1.27 2.23 -0.45
C PHE A 9 1.95 1.24 0.49
N ALA A 10 3.10 1.57 1.07
CA ALA A 10 3.69 0.78 2.16
C ALA A 10 2.72 0.69 3.36
N GLY A 11 2.14 1.82 3.77
CA GLY A 11 1.14 1.86 4.84
C GLY A 11 -0.08 1.00 4.53
N PHE A 12 -0.63 1.10 3.32
CA PHE A 12 -1.76 0.26 2.91
C PHE A 12 -1.41 -1.23 2.91
N ALA A 13 -0.24 -1.61 2.39
CA ALA A 13 0.20 -3.00 2.41
C ALA A 13 0.30 -3.54 3.84
N ILE A 14 0.96 -2.81 4.75
CA ILE A 14 1.11 -3.25 6.16
C ILE A 14 -0.24 -3.41 6.85
N THR A 15 -1.18 -2.48 6.63
CA THR A 15 -2.54 -2.58 7.20
C THR A 15 -3.27 -3.83 6.72
N HIS A 16 -3.24 -4.11 5.41
CA HIS A 16 -3.93 -5.29 4.85
C HIS A 16 -3.24 -6.59 5.29
N LEU A 17 -1.91 -6.59 5.40
CA LEU A 17 -1.18 -7.72 5.97
C LEU A 17 -1.60 -7.98 7.42
N GLY A 18 -1.76 -6.92 8.22
CA GLY A 18 -2.27 -7.03 9.59
C GLY A 18 -3.65 -7.68 9.65
N PHE A 19 -4.59 -7.23 8.81
CA PHE A 19 -5.90 -7.88 8.70
C PHE A 19 -5.79 -9.34 8.25
N ALA A 20 -4.97 -9.63 7.25
CA ALA A 20 -4.82 -10.99 6.73
C ALA A 20 -4.25 -11.98 7.74
N LEU A 21 -3.37 -11.51 8.64
CA LEU A 21 -2.68 -12.37 9.61
C LEU A 21 -3.40 -12.49 10.95
N PHE A 22 -4.06 -11.42 11.41
CA PHE A 22 -4.51 -11.32 12.80
C PHE A 22 -6.02 -11.12 12.95
N ALA A 23 -6.75 -10.93 11.85
CA ALA A 23 -8.16 -10.61 11.92
C ALA A 23 -9.03 -11.79 11.44
N ASP A 24 -10.14 -12.03 12.14
CA ASP A 24 -11.15 -12.98 11.68
C ASP A 24 -12.06 -12.34 10.63
N MET A 25 -11.70 -12.59 9.37
CA MET A 25 -12.41 -12.05 8.21
C MET A 25 -13.83 -12.62 8.03
N ASN A 26 -14.19 -13.69 8.74
CA ASN A 26 -15.55 -14.26 8.67
C ASN A 26 -16.55 -13.47 9.52
N THR A 27 -16.07 -12.74 10.52
CA THR A 27 -16.90 -11.96 11.44
C THR A 27 -16.81 -10.46 11.19
N LEU A 28 -15.70 -9.99 10.63
CA LEU A 28 -15.52 -8.57 10.33
C LEU A 28 -16.36 -8.11 9.14
N GLN A 29 -17.16 -7.08 9.39
CA GLN A 29 -17.95 -6.41 8.37
C GLN A 29 -17.37 -5.04 8.05
N PHE A 30 -17.07 -4.81 6.77
CA PHE A 30 -16.68 -3.51 6.26
C PHE A 30 -17.82 -3.01 5.37
N PHE A 31 -18.36 -1.83 5.69
CA PHE A 31 -19.51 -1.25 4.99
C PHE A 31 -20.73 -2.19 4.95
N GLY A 32 -20.99 -2.90 6.05
CA GLY A 32 -22.14 -3.80 6.18
C GLY A 32 -22.02 -5.14 5.43
N ARG A 33 -20.86 -5.46 4.85
CA ARG A 33 -20.59 -6.76 4.22
C ARG A 33 -19.31 -7.39 4.76
N THR A 34 -19.26 -8.72 4.83
CA THR A 34 -17.99 -9.42 5.07
C THR A 34 -17.11 -9.34 3.83
N TRP A 35 -15.80 -9.28 4.05
CA TRP A 35 -14.81 -9.28 2.97
C TRP A 35 -14.04 -10.58 3.03
N SER A 36 -13.90 -11.25 1.89
CA SER A 36 -13.12 -12.50 1.83
C SER A 36 -11.65 -12.23 2.16
N THR A 37 -11.04 -13.12 2.93
CA THR A 37 -9.60 -13.15 3.18
C THR A 37 -8.78 -13.09 1.89
N GLY A 38 -9.29 -13.67 0.80
CA GLY A 38 -8.65 -13.62 -0.52
C GLY A 38 -8.50 -12.19 -1.06
N TYR A 39 -9.51 -11.33 -0.83
CA TYR A 39 -9.42 -9.93 -1.27
C TYR A 39 -8.35 -9.17 -0.48
N ILE A 40 -8.26 -9.39 0.83
CA ILE A 40 -7.23 -8.73 1.67
C ILE A 40 -5.82 -9.11 1.24
N TRP A 41 -5.58 -10.41 0.96
CA TRP A 41 -4.30 -10.86 0.42
C TRP A 41 -4.00 -10.26 -0.96
N ALA A 42 -4.99 -10.19 -1.85
CA ALA A 42 -4.83 -9.59 -3.17
C ALA A 42 -4.48 -8.09 -3.07
N GLU A 43 -5.14 -7.36 -2.20
CA GLU A 43 -4.87 -5.94 -1.92
C GLU A 43 -3.48 -5.75 -1.32
N PHE A 44 -3.06 -6.59 -0.37
CA PHE A 44 -1.70 -6.57 0.16
C PHE A 44 -0.64 -6.72 -0.96
N VAL A 45 -0.81 -7.70 -1.85
CA VAL A 45 0.11 -7.92 -2.98
C VAL A 45 0.10 -6.73 -3.93
N LEU A 46 -1.08 -6.20 -4.27
CA LEU A 46 -1.22 -5.05 -5.16
C LEU A 46 -0.52 -3.80 -4.58
N TYR A 47 -0.76 -3.48 -3.31
CA TYR A 47 -0.16 -2.32 -2.67
C TYR A 47 1.35 -2.49 -2.48
N SER A 48 1.82 -3.71 -2.20
CA SER A 48 3.25 -4.00 -2.16
C SER A 48 3.92 -3.79 -3.53
N ALA A 49 3.27 -4.22 -4.62
CA ALA A 49 3.76 -3.99 -5.97
C ALA A 49 3.82 -2.49 -6.31
N LEU A 50 2.77 -1.73 -5.97
CA LEU A 50 2.75 -0.27 -6.17
C LEU A 50 3.81 0.44 -5.32
N MET A 51 3.99 0.02 -4.07
CA MET A 51 5.06 0.52 -3.19
C MET A 51 6.42 0.34 -3.86
N LEU A 52 6.75 -0.87 -4.31
CA LEU A 52 8.02 -1.18 -4.96
C LEU A 52 8.20 -0.37 -6.25
N LEU A 53 7.16 -0.25 -7.06
CA LEU A 53 7.17 0.54 -8.29
C LEU A 53 7.50 2.02 -7.99
N PHE A 54 6.78 2.65 -7.06
CA PHE A 54 7.01 4.06 -6.75
C PHE A 54 8.31 4.30 -5.99
N ALA A 55 8.76 3.36 -5.18
CA ALA A 55 10.08 3.40 -4.56
C ALA A 55 11.18 3.38 -5.64
N TYR A 56 11.06 2.48 -6.62
CA TYR A 56 11.97 2.40 -7.74
C TYR A 56 11.98 3.68 -8.60
N LEU A 57 10.80 4.20 -8.96
CA LEU A 57 10.68 5.46 -9.69
C LEU A 57 11.27 6.63 -8.90
N GLY A 58 11.02 6.69 -7.59
CA GLY A 58 11.57 7.71 -6.70
C GLY A 58 13.09 7.66 -6.59
N TRP A 59 13.70 6.47 -6.64
CA TRP A 59 15.15 6.32 -6.69
C TRP A 59 15.71 6.76 -8.06
N ARG A 60 15.05 6.38 -9.16
CA ARG A 60 15.48 6.75 -10.51
C ARG A 60 15.38 8.26 -10.79
N THR A 61 14.43 8.97 -10.18
CA THR A 61 14.25 10.40 -10.40
C THR A 61 15.31 11.23 -9.68
N LYS A 62 16.10 11.99 -10.44
CA LYS A 62 17.04 12.96 -9.88
C LYS A 62 16.27 14.04 -9.12
N PRO A 63 16.77 14.53 -7.98
CA PRO A 63 16.19 15.69 -7.32
C PRO A 63 16.17 16.86 -8.31
N SER A 64 15.01 17.48 -8.50
CA SER A 64 14.94 18.79 -9.16
C SER A 64 15.85 19.72 -8.37
N GLY A 65 16.95 20.17 -8.97
CA GLY A 65 17.87 21.10 -8.32
C GLY A 65 17.12 22.32 -7.76
N PRO A 66 17.66 22.98 -6.72
CA PRO A 66 16.98 24.09 -6.08
C PRO A 66 16.53 25.11 -7.13
N ARG A 67 15.22 25.30 -7.23
CA ARG A 67 14.61 26.34 -8.06
C ARG A 67 15.02 27.65 -7.42
N ARG A 68 16.08 28.28 -7.94
CA ARG A 68 16.47 29.64 -7.54
C ARG A 68 15.26 30.54 -7.80
N ALA A 69 14.79 31.18 -6.73
CA ALA A 69 13.81 32.26 -6.78
C ALA A 69 14.49 33.54 -7.27
#